data_AF-A0A2D6WSP7-F1
#
_entry.id   AF-A0A2D6WSP7-F1
#
_cell.length_a   1.000
_cell.length_b   1.000
_cell.length_c   1.000
_cell.angle_alpha   90.00
_cell.angle_beta   90.00
_cell.angle_gamma   90.00
#
_symmetry.space_group_name_H-M   'P 1'
#
loop_
_entity.id
_entity.type
_entity.pdbx_description
1 polymer ?
#
loop_
_entity_poly.entity_id
_entity_poly.type
_entity_poly.pdbx_seq_one_letter_code
_entity_poly.pdbx_strand_id
1 'polypeptide(L)'
;DFARAVKEAGLTWIGPSAEAIEKMGDKMTARQTMRAAGVPVIPGEEVEEEDEVAALEALRQASTRVGYPLLLKASSGGGGKGMRAVHDPADFDQAATGARREAVAAFGDGRVYIERLLSGSKHIEIQVLADAHGRTIHLGERECSVQRRHQKVFEEAPGPTMSPEIREAMGQAAVAAAEAVDYVGAGTVEFLLAPSGEFFFLEMNTRIQVEHPVTELVTGVDIVREQLRIAGGEPMSCGPLMIRGHAIEVRLYAEDAANGFLPSIGPLSMFRPPEGPGIRLDTGVREGDEVTPNYDPMLAKLIVWAPSRPEALQKMRRALDEFVVLGTTTNIEFLRNLCDATPVIDGSTTTTTIDDLWPNGWSPPAAPMLEEASLLAAASAETLGLHRRTSTASSDDASGPPSPFTTIQRRFP
;
A
#
# COMPACT_ATOMS: atom_id res chain seq x y z
N ASP A 1 2.37 19.94 13.70
CA ASP A 1 2.20 20.04 15.16
C ASP A 1 2.93 18.97 15.99
N PHE A 2 2.60 17.68 15.87
CA PHE A 2 3.20 16.64 16.72
C PHE A 2 4.74 16.63 16.72
N ALA A 3 5.37 16.68 15.54
CA ALA A 3 6.83 16.74 15.41
C ALA A 3 7.46 17.93 16.16
N ARG A 4 6.77 19.09 16.14
CA ARG A 4 7.21 20.31 16.83
C ARG A 4 7.13 20.13 18.34
N ALA A 5 6.01 19.59 18.84
CA ALA A 5 5.81 19.29 20.26
C ALA A 5 6.84 18.29 20.82
N VAL A 6 7.18 17.24 20.06
CA VAL A 6 8.22 16.27 20.46
C VAL A 6 9.57 16.96 20.64
N LYS A 7 9.98 17.80 19.68
CA LYS A 7 11.24 18.55 19.75
C LYS A 7 11.25 19.59 20.88
N GLU A 8 10.14 20.30 21.09
CA GLU A 8 9.99 21.26 22.19
C GLU A 8 10.06 20.60 23.56
N ALA A 9 9.63 19.34 23.67
CA ALA A 9 9.78 18.52 24.87
C ALA A 9 11.22 17.99 25.09
N GLY A 10 12.17 18.30 24.21
CA GLY A 10 13.55 17.83 24.29
C GLY A 10 13.74 16.37 23.88
N LEU A 11 12.77 15.79 23.17
CA LEU A 11 12.84 14.42 22.63
C LEU A 11 13.32 14.42 21.17
N THR A 12 13.97 13.34 20.76
CA THR A 12 14.37 13.16 19.36
C THR A 12 13.15 12.81 18.51
N TRP A 13 12.91 13.63 17.48
CA TRP A 13 11.95 13.32 16.42
C TRP A 13 12.63 12.46 15.33
N ILE A 14 12.15 11.23 15.14
CA ILE A 14 12.65 10.32 14.11
C ILE A 14 11.84 10.54 12.83
N GLY A 15 12.28 11.52 12.04
CA GLY A 15 11.61 11.90 10.80
C GLY A 15 12.07 13.27 10.30
N PRO A 16 11.46 13.76 9.21
CA PRO A 16 11.80 15.07 8.64
C PRO A 16 11.36 16.22 9.54
N SER A 17 11.84 17.43 9.27
CA SER A 17 11.46 18.63 10.02
C SER A 17 9.94 18.88 9.98
N ALA A 18 9.41 19.59 10.99
CA ALA A 18 8.00 19.95 11.00
C ALA A 18 7.63 20.83 9.79
N GLU A 19 8.57 21.66 9.35
CA GLU A 19 8.47 22.53 8.18
C GLU A 19 8.40 21.72 6.89
N ALA A 20 9.19 20.64 6.74
CA ALA A 20 9.11 19.75 5.59
C ALA A 20 7.78 18.98 5.56
N ILE A 21 7.30 18.51 6.72
CA ILE A 21 5.98 17.86 6.85
C ILE A 21 4.87 18.81 6.43
N GLU A 22 4.90 20.06 6.88
CA GLU A 22 3.90 21.09 6.58
C GLU A 22 3.91 21.46 5.09
N LYS A 23 5.09 21.75 4.53
CA LYS A 23 5.24 22.09 3.09
C LYS A 23 4.74 20.98 2.18
N MET A 24 5.01 19.71 2.51
CA MET A 24 4.61 18.56 1.70
C MET A 24 3.20 18.06 1.99
N GLY A 25 2.62 18.41 3.13
CA GLY A 25 1.23 18.10 3.47
C GLY A 25 0.22 18.98 2.73
N ASP A 26 0.61 20.20 2.37
CA ASP A 26 -0.21 21.08 1.52
C ASP A 26 0.05 20.81 0.04
N LYS A 27 -0.98 20.35 -0.68
CA LYS A 27 -0.84 19.90 -2.09
C LYS A 27 -0.34 21.01 -3.03
N MET A 28 -0.82 22.24 -2.84
CA MET A 28 -0.46 23.35 -3.70
C MET A 28 0.96 23.82 -3.44
N THR A 29 1.32 24.01 -2.17
CA THR A 29 2.69 24.33 -1.73
C THR A 29 3.67 23.25 -2.19
N ALA A 30 3.30 21.97 -2.04
CA ALA A 30 4.11 20.86 -2.52
C ALA A 30 4.35 20.94 -4.03
N ARG A 31 3.28 21.12 -4.83
CA ARG A 31 3.41 21.24 -6.30
C ARG A 31 4.23 22.43 -6.74
N GLN A 32 4.05 23.59 -6.12
CA GLN A 32 4.84 24.78 -6.42
C GLN A 32 6.33 24.55 -6.07
N THR A 33 6.59 23.94 -4.91
CA THR A 33 7.95 23.57 -4.48
C THR A 33 8.60 22.61 -5.47
N MET A 34 7.89 21.55 -5.88
CA MET A 34 8.36 20.56 -6.85
C MET A 34 8.65 21.19 -8.22
N ARG A 35 7.75 22.06 -8.69
CA ARG A 35 7.95 22.79 -9.96
C ARG A 35 9.19 23.68 -9.89
N ALA A 36 9.40 24.39 -8.77
CA ALA A 36 10.58 25.23 -8.56
C ALA A 36 11.88 24.41 -8.49
N ALA A 37 11.80 23.17 -8.00
CA ALA A 37 12.89 22.21 -7.94
C ALA A 37 13.16 21.48 -9.28
N GLY A 38 12.41 21.79 -10.35
CA GLY A 38 12.55 21.13 -11.64
C GLY A 38 11.98 19.71 -11.69
N VAL A 39 11.23 19.30 -10.66
CA VAL A 39 10.53 18.01 -10.61
C VAL A 39 9.28 18.10 -11.50
N PRO A 40 9.09 17.18 -12.48
CA PRO A 40 7.92 17.21 -13.34
C PRO A 40 6.62 17.11 -12.52
N VAL A 41 5.70 18.07 -12.70
CA VAL A 41 4.37 18.05 -12.08
C VAL A 41 3.30 17.89 -13.15
N ILE A 42 2.16 17.27 -12.81
CA ILE A 42 1.07 17.09 -13.77
C ILE A 42 0.66 18.47 -14.32
N PRO A 43 0.56 18.64 -15.65
CA PRO A 43 0.06 19.87 -16.23
C PRO A 43 -1.32 20.21 -15.67
N GLY A 44 -1.42 21.37 -15.03
CA GLY A 44 -2.62 21.79 -14.35
C GLY A 44 -2.52 23.21 -13.81
N GLU A 45 -3.68 23.79 -13.55
CA GLU A 45 -3.88 25.17 -13.15
C GLU A 45 -4.86 25.23 -11.97
N GLU A 46 -4.60 26.12 -11.03
CA GLU A 46 -5.57 26.46 -9.99
C GLU A 46 -6.36 27.69 -10.44
N VAL A 47 -7.68 27.67 -10.21
CA VAL A 47 -8.52 28.85 -10.40
C VAL A 47 -8.82 29.44 -9.03
N GLU A 48 -8.20 30.59 -8.75
CA GLU A 48 -8.30 31.31 -7.47
C GLU A 48 -9.51 32.28 -7.41
N GLU A 49 -10.38 32.26 -8.41
CA GLU A 49 -11.53 33.17 -8.49
C GLU A 49 -12.68 32.76 -7.55
N GLU A 50 -13.13 33.70 -6.72
CA GLU A 50 -14.21 33.49 -5.74
C GLU A 50 -15.62 33.75 -6.31
N ASP A 51 -15.74 34.63 -7.29
CA ASP A 51 -17.02 34.88 -7.96
C ASP A 51 -17.41 33.67 -8.82
N GLU A 52 -18.65 33.19 -8.71
CA GLU A 52 -19.09 31.96 -9.37
C GLU A 52 -19.00 32.06 -10.90
N VAL A 53 -19.37 33.19 -11.48
CA VAL A 53 -19.39 33.38 -12.93
C VAL A 53 -17.96 33.52 -13.45
N ALA A 54 -17.13 34.33 -12.78
CA ALA A 54 -15.73 34.51 -13.13
C ALA A 54 -14.94 33.19 -13.01
N ALA A 55 -15.19 32.41 -11.95
CA ALA A 55 -14.53 31.13 -11.72
C ALA A 55 -14.86 30.10 -12.81
N LEU A 56 -16.12 29.99 -13.24
CA LEU A 56 -16.50 29.07 -14.31
C LEU A 56 -15.88 29.46 -15.65
N GLU A 57 -15.78 30.76 -15.95
CA GLU A 57 -15.11 31.24 -17.17
C GLU A 57 -13.59 30.98 -17.12
N ALA A 58 -12.94 31.25 -15.97
CA ALA A 58 -11.53 30.95 -15.77
C ALA A 58 -11.24 29.44 -15.90
N LEU A 59 -12.11 28.59 -15.34
CA LEU A 59 -12.04 27.13 -15.48
C LEU A 59 -12.18 26.70 -16.94
N ARG A 60 -13.09 27.31 -17.71
CA ARG A 60 -13.26 27.03 -19.14
C ARG A 60 -12.00 27.37 -19.94
N GLN A 61 -11.38 28.51 -19.66
CA GLN A 61 -10.12 28.91 -20.31
C GLN A 61 -8.98 27.97 -19.95
N ALA A 62 -8.86 27.58 -18.68
CA ALA A 62 -7.87 26.62 -18.22
C ALA A 62 -8.07 25.23 -18.87
N SER A 63 -9.32 24.79 -19.07
CA SER A 63 -9.63 23.52 -19.74
C SER A 63 -9.09 23.45 -21.16
N THR A 64 -9.08 24.58 -21.87
CA THR A 64 -8.56 24.69 -23.24
C THR A 64 -7.03 24.59 -23.26
N ARG A 65 -6.35 25.12 -22.23
CA ARG A 65 -4.88 25.06 -22.10
C ARG A 65 -4.40 23.68 -21.65
N VAL A 66 -5.08 23.08 -20.67
CA VAL A 66 -4.75 21.74 -20.14
C VAL A 66 -5.08 20.65 -21.17
N GLY A 67 -6.20 20.79 -21.87
CA GLY A 67 -6.69 19.81 -22.85
C GLY A 67 -7.39 18.61 -22.20
N TYR A 68 -8.19 17.91 -23.00
CA TYR A 68 -8.98 16.74 -22.58
C TYR A 68 -8.25 15.42 -22.91
N PRO A 69 -8.46 14.34 -22.13
CA PRO A 69 -9.29 14.30 -20.92
C PRO A 69 -8.61 15.00 -19.72
N LEU A 70 -9.43 15.57 -18.84
CA LEU A 70 -8.98 16.33 -17.68
C LEU A 70 -9.68 15.90 -16.40
N LEU A 71 -9.12 16.31 -15.27
CA LEU A 71 -9.59 15.99 -13.93
C LEU A 71 -9.78 17.30 -13.16
N LEU A 72 -10.99 17.52 -12.66
CA LEU A 72 -11.32 18.60 -11.75
C LEU A 72 -11.20 18.10 -10.31
N LYS A 73 -10.53 18.85 -9.44
CA LYS A 73 -10.35 18.52 -8.02
C LYS A 73 -10.64 19.74 -7.16
N ALA A 74 -11.24 19.54 -6.00
CA ALA A 74 -11.27 20.61 -4.98
C ALA A 74 -9.84 20.93 -4.52
N SER A 75 -9.46 22.22 -4.51
CA SER A 75 -8.11 22.64 -4.10
C SER A 75 -7.79 22.23 -2.65
N SER A 76 -8.77 22.35 -1.77
CA SER A 76 -8.67 22.04 -0.34
C SER A 76 -9.00 20.58 0.00
N GLY A 77 -9.19 19.71 -1.01
CA GLY A 77 -9.66 18.33 -0.84
C GLY A 77 -8.54 17.28 -0.70
N GLY A 78 -8.66 16.40 0.30
CA GLY A 78 -7.81 15.22 0.50
C GLY A 78 -8.57 13.89 0.29
N GLY A 79 -7.85 12.80 -0.01
CA GLY A 79 -8.42 11.43 0.02
C GLY A 79 -9.40 11.08 -1.11
N GLY A 80 -9.26 11.65 -2.30
CA GLY A 80 -10.03 11.27 -3.50
C GLY A 80 -11.48 11.74 -3.57
N LYS A 81 -11.96 12.51 -2.58
CA LYS A 81 -13.30 13.15 -2.60
C LYS A 81 -13.26 14.44 -3.45
N GLY A 82 -14.33 14.72 -4.19
CA GLY A 82 -14.41 15.92 -5.05
C GLY A 82 -13.57 15.87 -6.32
N MET A 83 -13.30 14.68 -6.87
CA MET A 83 -12.62 14.50 -8.16
C MET A 83 -13.63 14.17 -9.27
N ARG A 84 -13.56 14.87 -10.41
CA ARG A 84 -14.42 14.59 -11.58
C ARG A 84 -13.59 14.52 -12.85
N ALA A 85 -13.59 13.34 -13.48
CA ALA A 85 -13.03 13.17 -14.81
C ALA A 85 -13.97 13.79 -15.85
N VAL A 86 -13.40 14.54 -16.80
CA VAL A 86 -14.12 15.13 -17.93
C VAL A 86 -13.40 14.71 -19.19
N HIS A 87 -14.10 13.94 -20.03
CA HIS A 87 -13.53 13.37 -21.25
C HIS A 87 -13.82 14.22 -22.49
N ASP A 88 -14.99 14.88 -22.52
CA ASP A 88 -15.43 15.70 -23.64
C ASP A 88 -15.70 17.15 -23.19
N PRO A 89 -15.35 18.17 -24.01
CA PRO A 89 -15.69 19.55 -23.74
C PRO A 89 -17.18 19.83 -23.48
N ALA A 90 -18.10 19.03 -24.04
CA ALA A 90 -19.53 19.19 -23.86
C ALA A 90 -19.98 18.94 -22.41
N ASP A 91 -19.25 18.10 -21.66
CA ASP A 91 -19.58 17.74 -20.28
C ASP A 91 -19.00 18.72 -19.24
N PHE A 92 -18.16 19.67 -19.70
CA PHE A 92 -17.33 20.49 -18.83
C PHE A 92 -18.12 21.37 -17.88
N ASP A 93 -19.11 22.14 -18.37
CA ASP A 93 -19.83 23.12 -17.55
C ASP A 93 -20.57 22.45 -16.37
N GLN A 94 -21.19 21.31 -16.65
CA GLN A 94 -21.88 20.52 -15.63
C GLN A 94 -20.89 19.95 -14.61
N ALA A 95 -19.76 19.43 -15.08
CA ALA A 95 -18.71 18.89 -14.21
C ALA A 95 -18.08 19.97 -13.33
N ALA A 96 -17.76 21.14 -13.88
CA ALA A 96 -17.15 22.27 -13.19
C ALA A 96 -18.08 22.85 -12.11
N THR A 97 -19.34 23.08 -12.46
CA THR A 97 -20.37 23.52 -11.49
C THR A 97 -20.54 22.51 -10.36
N GLY A 98 -20.56 21.22 -10.70
CA GLY A 98 -20.68 20.13 -9.72
C GLY A 98 -19.48 20.05 -8.78
N ALA A 99 -18.25 20.09 -9.32
CA ALA A 99 -17.01 20.06 -8.55
C ALA A 99 -16.93 21.23 -7.57
N ARG A 100 -17.29 22.45 -8.01
CA ARG A 100 -17.27 23.65 -7.17
C ARG A 100 -18.28 23.58 -6.03
N ARG A 101 -19.52 23.15 -6.30
CA ARG A 101 -20.54 22.97 -5.26
C ARG A 101 -20.12 21.94 -4.21
N GLU A 102 -19.50 20.86 -4.65
CA GLU A 102 -18.97 19.82 -3.75
C GLU A 102 -17.81 20.33 -2.91
N ALA A 103 -16.90 21.12 -3.51
CA ALA A 103 -15.79 21.75 -2.79
C ALA A 103 -16.29 22.70 -1.68
N VAL A 104 -17.26 23.57 -1.99
CA VAL A 104 -17.89 24.46 -0.99
C VAL A 104 -18.59 23.64 0.10
N ALA A 105 -19.37 22.62 -0.26
CA ALA A 105 -20.13 21.83 0.70
C ALA A 105 -19.22 21.01 1.64
N ALA A 106 -18.11 20.48 1.13
CA ALA A 106 -17.21 19.62 1.89
C ALA A 106 -16.15 20.41 2.68
N PHE A 107 -15.67 21.53 2.14
CA PHE A 107 -14.48 22.23 2.66
C PHE A 107 -14.70 23.73 2.92
N GLY A 108 -15.88 24.28 2.59
CA GLY A 108 -16.15 25.72 2.72
C GLY A 108 -15.41 26.59 1.71
N ASP A 109 -14.73 25.97 0.74
CA ASP A 109 -13.86 26.62 -0.24
C ASP A 109 -14.24 26.14 -1.65
N GLY A 110 -14.60 27.08 -2.53
CA GLY A 110 -15.05 26.82 -3.90
C GLY A 110 -13.94 26.75 -4.94
N ARG A 111 -12.67 26.85 -4.55
CA ARG A 111 -11.54 26.76 -5.49
C ARG A 111 -11.41 25.35 -6.05
N VAL A 112 -11.21 25.32 -7.37
CA VAL A 112 -11.08 24.08 -8.14
C VAL A 112 -9.77 24.10 -8.88
N TYR A 113 -9.03 23.00 -8.74
CA TYR A 113 -7.85 22.69 -9.49
C TYR A 113 -8.20 21.85 -10.72
N ILE A 114 -7.65 22.20 -11.87
CA ILE A 114 -7.82 21.47 -13.13
C ILE A 114 -6.50 20.89 -13.58
N GLU A 115 -6.47 19.61 -13.92
CA GLU A 115 -5.26 18.93 -14.39
C GLU A 115 -5.53 17.92 -15.49
N ARG A 116 -4.47 17.55 -16.21
CA ARG A 116 -4.55 16.49 -17.22
C ARG A 116 -4.88 15.16 -16.56
N LEU A 117 -5.88 14.44 -17.09
CA LEU A 117 -6.20 13.09 -16.64
C LEU A 117 -5.24 12.09 -17.27
N LEU A 118 -4.46 11.38 -16.46
CA LEU A 118 -3.53 10.36 -16.91
C LEU A 118 -4.19 8.97 -16.91
N SER A 119 -4.67 8.55 -18.09
CA SER A 119 -5.20 7.19 -18.30
C SER A 119 -4.09 6.16 -18.48
N GLY A 120 -4.29 4.95 -17.95
CA GLY A 120 -3.33 3.84 -18.07
C GLY A 120 -2.01 4.11 -17.36
N SER A 121 -2.01 4.97 -16.33
CA SER A 121 -0.80 5.31 -15.58
C SER A 121 -0.42 4.21 -14.59
N LYS A 122 0.88 4.07 -14.39
CA LYS A 122 1.48 3.31 -13.29
C LYS A 122 1.73 4.23 -12.10
N HIS A 123 1.56 3.70 -10.90
CA HIS A 123 1.97 4.38 -9.68
C HIS A 123 3.38 3.90 -9.34
N ILE A 124 4.37 4.75 -9.54
CA ILE A 124 5.78 4.46 -9.28
C ILE A 124 6.26 5.41 -8.19
N GLU A 125 7.00 4.88 -7.24
CA GLU A 125 7.49 5.69 -6.13
C GLU A 125 8.95 5.43 -5.84
N ILE A 126 9.66 6.46 -5.40
CA ILE A 126 11.11 6.44 -5.20
C ILE A 126 11.41 6.60 -3.71
N GLN A 127 12.10 5.62 -3.14
CA GLN A 127 12.60 5.71 -1.77
C GLN A 127 13.74 6.72 -1.70
N VAL A 128 13.64 7.70 -0.80
CA VAL A 128 14.73 8.62 -0.48
C VAL A 128 15.24 8.45 0.94
N LEU A 129 16.53 8.70 1.13
CA LEU A 129 17.18 8.84 2.43
C LEU A 129 18.01 10.12 2.41
N ALA A 130 17.86 10.96 3.43
CA ALA A 130 18.65 12.17 3.62
C ALA A 130 19.19 12.25 5.04
N ASP A 131 20.47 12.55 5.21
CA ASP A 131 21.07 12.74 6.53
C ASP A 131 21.33 14.22 6.85
N ALA A 132 21.60 14.51 8.13
CA ALA A 132 21.89 15.86 8.59
C ALA A 132 23.29 16.37 8.17
N HIS A 133 24.06 15.55 7.43
CA HIS A 133 25.43 15.86 6.96
C HIS A 133 25.44 16.29 5.49
N GLY A 134 24.27 16.50 4.89
CA GLY A 134 24.10 17.00 3.52
C GLY A 134 24.12 15.93 2.45
N ARG A 135 24.04 14.64 2.82
CA ARG A 135 23.92 13.54 1.85
C ARG A 135 22.44 13.17 1.66
N THR A 136 21.99 13.22 0.42
CA THR A 136 20.67 12.73 -0.02
C THR A 136 20.87 11.68 -1.12
N ILE A 137 20.19 10.54 -1.00
CA ILE A 137 20.23 9.46 -1.99
C ILE A 137 18.81 8.91 -2.26
N HIS A 138 18.67 8.18 -3.36
CA HIS A 138 17.52 7.29 -3.57
C HIS A 138 17.93 5.82 -3.47
N LEU A 139 17.00 4.97 -3.02
CA LEU A 139 17.18 3.50 -2.92
C LEU A 139 16.44 2.75 -4.04
N GLY A 140 16.30 3.40 -5.19
CA GLY A 140 15.55 2.88 -6.34
C GLY A 140 14.04 3.06 -6.19
N GLU A 141 13.32 2.42 -7.09
CA GLU A 141 11.86 2.54 -7.24
C GLU A 141 11.10 1.32 -6.73
N ARG A 142 9.81 1.55 -6.44
CA ARG A 142 8.78 0.53 -6.28
C ARG A 142 7.66 0.77 -7.27
N GLU A 143 7.15 -0.30 -7.86
CA GLU A 143 5.88 -0.25 -8.59
C GLU A 143 4.74 -0.64 -7.65
N CYS A 144 3.77 0.27 -7.50
CA CYS A 144 2.63 0.13 -6.60
C CYS A 144 1.31 0.33 -7.35
N SER A 145 1.29 0.04 -8.66
CA SER A 145 0.14 0.27 -9.55
C SER A 145 -1.07 -0.59 -9.16
N VAL A 146 -0.86 -1.77 -8.61
CA VAL A 146 -1.95 -2.71 -8.30
C VAL A 146 -2.66 -2.26 -7.03
N GLN A 147 -3.78 -1.56 -7.24
CA GLN A 147 -4.53 -0.87 -6.19
C GLN A 147 -6.02 -1.21 -6.25
N ARG A 148 -6.68 -1.16 -5.10
CA ARG A 148 -8.14 -1.22 -4.95
C ARG A 148 -8.61 0.06 -4.29
N ARG A 149 -9.51 0.83 -4.92
CA ARG A 149 -10.02 2.10 -4.37
C ARG A 149 -8.90 3.02 -3.85
N HIS A 150 -7.80 3.12 -4.61
CA HIS A 150 -6.59 3.88 -4.27
C HIS A 150 -5.77 3.34 -3.09
N GLN A 151 -6.05 2.14 -2.60
CA GLN A 151 -5.23 1.44 -1.62
C GLN A 151 -4.33 0.43 -2.33
N LYS A 152 -3.02 0.50 -2.08
CA LYS A 152 -2.03 -0.43 -2.62
C LYS A 152 -2.23 -1.83 -2.04
N VAL A 153 -2.15 -2.85 -2.90
CA VAL A 153 -2.42 -4.27 -2.56
C VAL A 153 -1.23 -5.17 -2.86
N PHE A 154 -0.54 -4.87 -3.97
CA PHE A 154 0.63 -5.59 -4.45
C PHE A 154 1.68 -4.57 -4.87
N GLU A 155 2.89 -4.73 -4.36
CA GLU A 155 4.01 -3.85 -4.57
C GLU A 155 5.25 -4.65 -4.95
N GLU A 156 6.07 -4.12 -5.84
CA GLU A 156 7.30 -4.82 -6.24
C GLU A 156 8.46 -3.86 -6.49
N ALA A 157 9.68 -4.38 -6.28
CA ALA A 157 10.92 -3.67 -6.53
C ALA A 157 11.96 -4.61 -7.18
N PRO A 158 12.70 -4.15 -8.20
CA PRO A 158 12.43 -2.95 -9.01
C PRO A 158 11.13 -3.08 -9.82
N GLY A 159 10.67 -2.00 -10.45
CA GLY A 159 9.47 -2.04 -11.30
C GLY A 159 9.73 -2.80 -12.61
N PRO A 160 8.84 -3.71 -13.07
CA PRO A 160 9.05 -4.54 -14.26
C PRO A 160 9.23 -3.76 -15.57
N THR A 161 8.59 -2.59 -15.69
CA THR A 161 8.62 -1.79 -16.92
C THR A 161 9.60 -0.62 -16.87
N MET A 162 10.46 -0.57 -15.85
CA MET A 162 11.35 0.56 -15.60
C MET A 162 12.68 0.40 -16.34
N SER A 163 12.88 1.21 -17.39
CA SER A 163 14.18 1.30 -18.07
C SER A 163 15.24 1.94 -17.14
N PRO A 164 16.54 1.67 -17.35
CA PRO A 164 17.61 2.34 -16.61
C PRO A 164 17.53 3.87 -16.68
N GLU A 165 17.14 4.43 -17.84
CA GLU A 165 17.05 5.86 -18.08
C GLU A 165 15.90 6.50 -17.30
N ILE A 166 14.71 5.89 -17.33
CA ILE A 166 13.55 6.37 -16.57
C ILE A 166 13.84 6.27 -15.07
N ARG A 167 14.45 5.17 -14.62
CA ARG A 167 14.83 4.98 -13.22
C ARG A 167 15.79 6.06 -12.73
N GLU A 168 16.82 6.36 -13.52
CA GLU A 168 17.75 7.43 -13.19
C GLU A 168 17.05 8.79 -13.14
N ALA A 169 16.24 9.11 -14.15
CA ALA A 169 15.52 10.39 -14.20
C ALA A 169 14.56 10.58 -13.02
N MET A 170 13.79 9.55 -12.66
CA MET A 170 12.90 9.58 -11.49
C MET A 170 13.67 9.60 -10.17
N GLY A 171 14.78 8.87 -10.10
CA GLY A 171 15.70 8.89 -8.95
C GLY A 171 16.24 10.29 -8.66
N GLN A 172 16.75 10.96 -9.68
CA GLN A 172 17.25 12.34 -9.56
C GLN A 172 16.13 13.33 -9.24
N ALA A 173 14.94 13.17 -9.85
CA ALA A 173 13.78 14.00 -9.52
C ALA A 173 13.35 13.83 -8.05
N ALA A 174 13.41 12.62 -7.50
CA ALA A 174 13.09 12.36 -6.10
C ALA A 174 14.14 12.93 -5.13
N VAL A 175 15.43 12.86 -5.48
CA VAL A 175 16.50 13.51 -4.71
C VAL A 175 16.31 15.03 -4.72
N ALA A 176 16.05 15.64 -5.88
CA ALA A 176 15.78 17.07 -6.00
C ALA A 176 14.53 17.49 -5.19
N ALA A 177 13.48 16.67 -5.18
CA ALA A 177 12.30 16.88 -4.35
C ALA A 177 12.63 16.94 -2.85
N ALA A 178 13.44 15.99 -2.37
CA ALA A 178 13.86 15.93 -0.98
C ALA A 178 14.77 17.12 -0.59
N GLU A 179 15.71 17.50 -1.46
CA GLU A 179 16.60 18.64 -1.23
C GLU A 179 15.84 19.97 -1.20
N ALA A 180 14.81 20.14 -2.03
CA ALA A 180 14.01 21.36 -2.08
C ALA A 180 13.25 21.69 -0.78
N VAL A 181 13.14 20.72 0.14
CA VAL A 181 12.45 20.86 1.42
C VAL A 181 13.36 20.64 2.62
N ASP A 182 14.69 20.62 2.40
CA ASP A 182 15.68 20.34 3.43
C ASP A 182 15.36 19.03 4.19
N TYR A 183 15.00 17.98 3.44
CA TYR A 183 14.49 16.73 4.00
C TYR A 183 15.54 16.00 4.86
N VAL A 184 15.10 15.29 5.90
CA VAL A 184 15.93 14.45 6.77
C VAL A 184 15.18 13.15 7.11
N GLY A 185 15.90 12.04 7.15
CA GLY A 185 15.36 10.71 7.43
C GLY A 185 14.92 9.98 6.16
N ALA A 186 13.96 9.06 6.29
CA ALA A 186 13.37 8.33 5.18
C ALA A 186 12.08 8.98 4.71
N GLY A 187 11.88 9.01 3.40
CA GLY A 187 10.66 9.46 2.76
C GLY A 187 10.47 8.79 1.41
N THR A 188 9.32 9.02 0.80
CA THR A 188 9.04 8.52 -0.53
C THR A 188 8.45 9.61 -1.40
N VAL A 189 8.94 9.73 -2.62
CA VAL A 189 8.37 10.61 -3.64
C VAL A 189 7.57 9.76 -4.62
N GLU A 190 6.27 10.00 -4.69
CA GLU A 190 5.34 9.25 -5.53
C GLU A 190 5.13 9.95 -6.87
N PHE A 191 5.03 9.18 -7.94
CA PHE A 191 4.84 9.63 -9.31
C PHE A 191 3.77 8.81 -10.02
N LEU A 192 3.09 9.46 -10.96
CA LEU A 192 2.33 8.77 -12.01
C LEU A 192 3.21 8.68 -13.25
N LEU A 193 3.48 7.45 -13.72
CA LEU A 193 4.19 7.17 -14.96
C LEU A 193 3.17 6.86 -16.06
N ALA A 194 3.12 7.71 -17.09
CA ALA A 194 2.24 7.54 -18.24
C ALA A 194 2.79 6.49 -19.22
N PRO A 195 1.95 5.88 -20.07
CA PRO A 195 2.40 4.95 -21.11
C PRO A 195 3.41 5.55 -22.10
N SER A 196 3.44 6.88 -22.24
CA SER A 196 4.43 7.59 -23.07
C SER A 196 5.85 7.57 -22.49
N GLY A 197 6.02 7.18 -21.23
CA GLY A 197 7.27 7.27 -20.47
C GLY A 197 7.45 8.60 -19.73
N GLU A 198 6.53 9.56 -19.88
CA GLU A 198 6.49 10.76 -19.05
C GLU A 198 6.05 10.40 -17.63
N PHE A 199 6.69 10.99 -16.62
CA PHE A 199 6.30 10.84 -15.23
C PHE A 199 6.01 12.19 -14.59
N PHE A 200 5.14 12.17 -13.58
CA PHE A 200 4.67 13.39 -12.91
C PHE A 200 4.54 13.17 -11.41
N PHE A 201 5.08 14.08 -10.62
CA PHE A 201 4.97 14.11 -9.17
C PHE A 201 3.51 14.08 -8.74
N LEU A 202 3.20 13.16 -7.84
CA LEU A 202 1.91 13.00 -7.23
C LEU A 202 1.90 13.58 -5.82
N GLU A 203 2.76 13.05 -4.94
CA GLU A 203 2.93 13.48 -3.56
C GLU A 203 4.28 13.05 -2.98
N MET A 204 4.61 13.56 -1.80
CA MET A 204 5.75 13.09 -1.01
C MET A 204 5.25 12.58 0.35
N ASN A 205 5.42 11.29 0.60
CA ASN A 205 5.16 10.69 1.90
C ASN A 205 6.35 10.98 2.82
N THR A 206 6.15 11.89 3.78
CA THR A 206 7.17 12.39 4.71
C THR A 206 7.43 11.44 5.89
N ARG A 207 7.44 10.14 5.61
CA ARG A 207 7.55 9.04 6.57
C ARG A 207 7.96 7.74 5.86
N ILE A 208 8.24 6.71 6.66
CA ILE A 208 8.33 5.34 6.14
C ILE A 208 6.97 4.86 5.60
N GLN A 209 7.01 4.00 4.59
CA GLN A 209 5.84 3.37 3.98
C GLN A 209 5.74 1.88 4.33
N VAL A 210 4.55 1.30 4.09
CA VAL A 210 4.24 -0.10 4.40
C VAL A 210 5.16 -1.03 3.60
N GLU A 211 5.33 -0.69 2.33
CA GLU A 211 6.04 -1.37 1.26
C GLU A 211 7.57 -1.13 1.23
N HIS A 212 8.15 -0.49 2.25
CA HIS A 212 9.62 -0.37 2.34
C HIS A 212 10.38 -1.71 2.29
N PRO A 213 9.86 -2.88 2.75
CA PRO A 213 10.61 -4.13 2.75
C PRO A 213 11.05 -4.61 1.37
N VAL A 214 10.28 -4.34 0.29
CA VAL A 214 10.72 -4.73 -1.05
C VAL A 214 11.98 -4.00 -1.47
N THR A 215 12.12 -2.72 -1.08
CA THR A 215 13.36 -1.95 -1.27
C THR A 215 14.49 -2.50 -0.43
N GLU A 216 14.24 -2.84 0.85
CA GLU A 216 15.27 -3.42 1.72
C GLU A 216 15.81 -4.74 1.16
N LEU A 217 14.94 -5.61 0.66
CA LEU A 217 15.33 -6.93 0.15
C LEU A 217 16.16 -6.85 -1.14
N VAL A 218 15.92 -5.87 -2.01
CA VAL A 218 16.71 -5.73 -3.25
C VAL A 218 17.97 -4.89 -3.07
N THR A 219 18.03 -4.02 -2.06
CA THR A 219 19.19 -3.14 -1.82
C THR A 219 20.12 -3.64 -0.71
N GLY A 220 19.61 -4.46 0.21
CA GLY A 220 20.31 -4.84 1.44
C GLY A 220 20.43 -3.71 2.47
N VAL A 221 19.74 -2.59 2.26
CA VAL A 221 19.71 -1.46 3.20
C VAL A 221 18.54 -1.63 4.15
N ASP A 222 18.81 -1.63 5.46
CA ASP A 222 17.80 -1.59 6.52
C ASP A 222 17.37 -0.13 6.74
N ILE A 223 16.23 0.23 6.18
CA ILE A 223 15.73 1.62 6.12
C ILE A 223 15.37 2.11 7.52
N VAL A 224 14.74 1.27 8.34
CA VAL A 224 14.35 1.63 9.72
C VAL A 224 15.61 1.89 10.56
N ARG A 225 16.64 1.05 10.41
CA ARG A 225 17.92 1.27 11.09
C ARG A 225 18.61 2.55 10.62
N GLU A 226 18.59 2.86 9.33
CA GLU A 226 19.11 4.12 8.82
C GLU A 226 18.33 5.33 9.36
N GLN A 227 17.00 5.25 9.51
CA GLN A 227 16.22 6.32 10.15
C GLN A 227 16.67 6.57 11.59
N LEU A 228 16.87 5.51 12.39
CA LEU A 228 17.34 5.64 13.77
C LEU A 228 18.76 6.21 13.84
N ARG A 229 19.64 5.77 12.93
CA ARG A 229 21.02 6.25 12.80
C ARG A 229 21.06 7.75 12.48
N ILE A 230 20.30 8.18 11.47
CA ILE A 230 20.20 9.57 11.02
C ILE A 230 19.60 10.44 12.15
N ALA A 231 18.54 9.97 12.82
CA ALA A 231 17.95 10.67 13.95
C ALA A 231 18.91 10.77 15.15
N GLY A 232 19.85 9.83 15.28
CA GLY A 232 20.97 9.88 16.24
C GLY A 232 22.07 10.88 15.87
N GLY A 233 21.99 11.55 14.72
CA GLY A 233 22.99 12.50 14.24
C GLY A 233 24.19 11.87 13.56
N GLU A 234 24.18 10.56 13.31
CA GLU A 234 25.24 9.88 12.55
C GLU A 234 25.02 10.02 11.04
N PRO A 235 26.08 10.07 10.21
CA PRO A 235 25.96 9.99 8.76
C PRO A 235 25.40 8.62 8.36
N MET A 236 24.59 8.57 7.30
CA MET A 236 23.99 7.31 6.84
C MET A 236 25.07 6.28 6.46
N SER A 237 24.84 4.99 6.74
CA SER A 237 25.86 3.93 6.53
C SER A 237 25.84 3.31 5.14
N CYS A 238 24.72 3.43 4.44
CA CYS A 238 24.51 2.80 3.14
C CYS A 238 25.41 3.40 2.05
N GLY A 239 25.86 2.55 1.13
CA GLY A 239 26.74 2.93 0.01
C GLY A 239 25.98 3.52 -1.19
N PRO A 240 26.56 3.46 -2.40
CA PRO A 240 25.84 3.76 -3.64
C PRO A 240 24.71 2.73 -3.89
N LEU A 241 23.73 3.12 -4.69
CA LEU A 241 22.60 2.26 -5.05
C LEU A 241 23.08 0.95 -5.70
N MET A 242 22.66 -0.17 -5.13
CA MET A 242 22.87 -1.50 -5.69
C MET A 242 21.57 -2.28 -5.60
N ILE A 243 20.98 -2.62 -6.74
CA ILE A 243 19.74 -3.40 -6.82
C ILE A 243 20.09 -4.83 -7.23
N ARG A 244 19.59 -5.82 -6.49
CA ARG A 244 19.83 -7.25 -6.72
C ARG A 244 18.54 -8.06 -6.60
N GLY A 245 18.26 -8.85 -7.62
CA GLY A 245 17.08 -9.70 -7.66
C GLY A 245 15.80 -8.88 -7.76
N HIS A 246 14.71 -9.46 -7.27
CA HIS A 246 13.37 -8.91 -7.35
C HIS A 246 12.61 -9.27 -6.08
N ALA A 247 11.91 -8.29 -5.52
CA ALA A 247 11.06 -8.48 -4.35
C ALA A 247 9.61 -8.10 -4.64
N ILE A 248 8.69 -8.83 -4.03
CA ILE A 248 7.25 -8.62 -4.14
C ILE A 248 6.67 -8.65 -2.73
N GLU A 249 5.85 -7.66 -2.39
CA GLU A 249 5.03 -7.61 -1.19
C GLU A 249 3.55 -7.73 -1.58
N VAL A 250 2.80 -8.46 -0.76
CA VAL A 250 1.33 -8.42 -0.76
C VAL A 250 0.83 -8.16 0.65
N ARG A 251 -0.26 -7.40 0.75
CA ARG A 251 -0.88 -7.05 2.04
C ARG A 251 -2.02 -8.01 2.37
N LEU A 252 -1.84 -8.78 3.44
CA LEU A 252 -2.86 -9.70 3.94
C LEU A 252 -3.79 -8.97 4.89
N TYR A 253 -5.08 -9.01 4.58
CA TYR A 253 -6.13 -8.43 5.41
C TYR A 253 -7.14 -9.49 5.84
N ALA A 254 -7.71 -9.28 7.02
CA ALA A 254 -8.96 -9.92 7.41
C ALA A 254 -10.13 -9.23 6.70
N GLU A 255 -10.32 -9.55 5.43
CA GLU A 255 -11.36 -9.01 4.56
C GLU A 255 -11.98 -10.13 3.71
N ASP A 256 -13.29 -10.03 3.46
CA ASP A 256 -14.00 -10.89 2.51
C ASP A 256 -13.96 -10.27 1.11
N ALA A 257 -12.96 -10.67 0.31
CA ALA A 257 -12.77 -10.17 -1.05
C ALA A 257 -13.96 -10.48 -1.99
N ALA A 258 -14.70 -11.58 -1.76
CA ALA A 258 -15.86 -11.96 -2.56
C ALA A 258 -17.08 -11.09 -2.26
N ASN A 259 -17.17 -10.57 -1.03
CA ASN A 259 -18.24 -9.69 -0.58
C ASN A 259 -17.79 -8.23 -0.50
N GLY A 260 -17.11 -7.75 -1.54
CA GLY A 260 -16.73 -6.34 -1.66
C GLY A 260 -15.63 -5.87 -0.70
N PHE A 261 -14.79 -6.80 -0.23
CA PHE A 261 -13.69 -6.56 0.72
C PHE A 261 -14.18 -5.98 2.05
N LEU A 262 -15.29 -6.51 2.56
CA LEU A 262 -15.77 -6.13 3.89
C LEU A 262 -14.81 -6.67 4.96
N PRO A 263 -14.43 -5.87 5.97
CA PRO A 263 -13.61 -6.35 7.08
C PRO A 263 -14.26 -7.54 7.78
N SER A 264 -13.46 -8.57 8.07
CA SER A 264 -13.87 -9.79 8.75
C SER A 264 -13.30 -9.79 10.17
N ILE A 265 -14.15 -9.45 11.15
CA ILE A 265 -13.77 -9.49 12.57
C ILE A 265 -13.88 -10.92 13.10
N GLY A 266 -13.07 -11.27 14.10
CA GLY A 266 -13.12 -12.58 14.74
C GLY A 266 -11.76 -13.12 15.16
N PRO A 267 -11.74 -14.31 15.77
CA PRO A 267 -10.52 -14.91 16.31
C PRO A 267 -9.62 -15.48 15.21
N LEU A 268 -8.31 -15.31 15.38
CA LEU A 268 -7.29 -16.03 14.60
C LEU A 268 -7.06 -17.40 15.24
N SER A 269 -7.98 -18.33 14.99
CA SER A 269 -7.94 -19.69 15.57
C SER A 269 -6.73 -20.50 15.11
N MET A 270 -6.20 -20.20 13.92
CA MET A 270 -4.91 -20.71 13.44
C MET A 270 -4.22 -19.62 12.65
N PHE A 271 -2.92 -19.44 12.87
CA PHE A 271 -2.09 -18.51 12.09
C PHE A 271 -0.71 -19.14 11.86
N ARG A 272 -0.55 -19.79 10.71
CA ARG A 272 0.69 -20.48 10.32
C ARG A 272 1.23 -19.83 9.04
N PRO A 273 2.20 -18.91 9.18
CA PRO A 273 2.81 -18.28 8.02
C PRO A 273 3.73 -19.24 7.26
N PRO A 274 3.96 -18.99 5.96
CA PRO A 274 4.95 -19.71 5.19
C PRO A 274 6.36 -19.37 5.67
N GLU A 275 7.27 -20.33 5.58
CA GLU A 275 8.69 -20.16 5.94
C GLU A 275 9.59 -20.61 4.78
N GLY A 276 10.78 -20.03 4.69
CA GLY A 276 11.82 -20.51 3.79
C GLY A 276 12.72 -19.41 3.21
N PRO A 277 13.72 -19.79 2.40
CA PRO A 277 14.69 -18.83 1.86
C PRO A 277 14.03 -17.76 0.99
N GLY A 278 14.30 -16.49 1.33
CA GLY A 278 13.73 -15.34 0.63
C GLY A 278 12.24 -15.16 0.86
N ILE A 279 11.69 -15.67 1.97
CA ILE A 279 10.36 -15.29 2.48
C ILE A 279 10.59 -14.46 3.74
N ARG A 280 9.93 -13.31 3.81
CA ARG A 280 9.88 -12.42 4.97
C ARG A 280 8.41 -12.18 5.30
N LEU A 281 8.10 -12.22 6.59
CA LEU A 281 6.79 -11.88 7.11
C LEU A 281 6.95 -10.78 8.15
N ASP A 282 6.30 -9.65 7.90
CA ASP A 282 6.13 -8.60 8.90
C ASP A 282 4.67 -8.68 9.38
N THR A 283 4.43 -9.06 10.64
CA THR A 283 3.07 -9.26 11.18
C THR A 283 2.85 -8.49 12.47
N GLY A 284 1.61 -8.01 12.67
CA GLY A 284 1.14 -7.36 13.90
C GLY A 284 0.30 -8.28 14.79
N VAL A 285 0.09 -9.53 14.39
CA VAL A 285 -0.80 -10.49 15.07
C VAL A 285 -0.11 -11.85 15.23
N ARG A 286 -0.72 -12.72 16.05
CA ARG A 286 -0.32 -14.12 16.24
C ARG A 286 -1.54 -15.01 16.41
N GLU A 287 -1.32 -16.32 16.33
CA GLU A 287 -2.36 -17.32 16.63
C GLU A 287 -2.97 -17.07 18.02
N GLY A 288 -4.30 -17.08 18.09
CA GLY A 288 -5.08 -16.81 19.29
C GLY A 288 -5.48 -15.34 19.50
N ASP A 289 -4.95 -14.39 18.72
CA ASP A 289 -5.40 -13.00 18.74
C ASP A 289 -6.80 -12.84 18.12
N GLU A 290 -7.40 -11.65 18.25
CA GLU A 290 -8.72 -11.32 17.70
C GLU A 290 -8.64 -10.07 16.81
N VAL A 291 -9.24 -10.15 15.62
CA VAL A 291 -9.41 -9.01 14.72
C VAL A 291 -10.60 -8.18 15.20
N THR A 292 -10.33 -6.93 15.57
CA THR A 292 -11.34 -6.00 16.11
C THR A 292 -11.70 -4.91 15.10
N PRO A 293 -12.89 -4.28 15.21
CA PRO A 293 -13.31 -3.23 14.27
C PRO A 293 -12.63 -1.87 14.49
N ASN A 294 -11.75 -1.75 15.49
CA ASN A 294 -11.18 -0.46 15.90
C ASN A 294 -9.97 -0.02 15.07
N TYR A 295 -9.38 -0.93 14.30
CA TYR A 295 -8.12 -0.72 13.59
C TYR A 295 -8.25 -1.17 12.14
N ASP A 296 -7.22 -0.86 11.34
CA ASP A 296 -7.05 -1.44 10.02
C ASP A 296 -6.98 -2.98 10.11
N PRO A 297 -7.68 -3.74 9.25
CA PRO A 297 -7.75 -5.19 9.33
C PRO A 297 -6.51 -5.92 8.78
N MET A 298 -5.39 -5.22 8.51
CA MET A 298 -4.15 -5.83 8.03
C MET A 298 -3.56 -6.79 9.08
N LEU A 299 -3.37 -8.04 8.68
CA LEU A 299 -2.81 -9.11 9.51
C LEU A 299 -1.28 -9.17 9.36
N ALA A 300 -0.81 -9.12 8.12
CA ALA A 300 0.59 -9.25 7.80
C ALA A 300 0.92 -8.67 6.42
N LYS A 301 2.20 -8.38 6.24
CA LYS A 301 2.81 -8.19 4.92
C LYS A 301 3.59 -9.45 4.61
N LEU A 302 3.27 -10.10 3.51
CA LEU A 302 4.05 -11.22 3.02
C LEU A 302 4.96 -10.71 1.91
N ILE A 303 6.27 -10.83 2.12
CA ILE A 303 7.27 -10.35 1.19
C ILE A 303 8.13 -11.51 0.73
N VAL A 304 8.37 -11.60 -0.56
CA VAL A 304 9.26 -12.59 -1.14
C VAL A 304 10.37 -11.91 -1.93
N TRP A 305 11.53 -12.54 -1.96
CA TRP A 305 12.65 -12.17 -2.81
C TRP A 305 13.16 -13.37 -3.62
N ALA A 306 13.53 -13.13 -4.87
CA ALA A 306 14.21 -14.10 -5.72
C ALA A 306 15.19 -13.42 -6.69
N PRO A 307 16.11 -14.18 -7.31
CA PRO A 307 17.02 -13.65 -8.34
C PRO A 307 16.32 -13.02 -9.56
N SER A 308 15.09 -13.43 -9.88
CA SER A 308 14.31 -12.88 -11.00
C SER A 308 12.84 -12.68 -10.64
N ARG A 309 12.16 -11.77 -11.34
CA ARG A 309 10.73 -11.52 -11.15
C ARG A 309 9.84 -12.76 -11.34
N PRO A 310 10.02 -13.61 -12.39
CA PRO A 310 9.23 -14.82 -12.52
C PRO A 310 9.41 -15.79 -11.35
N GLU A 311 10.64 -15.92 -10.82
CA GLU A 311 10.91 -16.73 -9.63
C GLU A 311 10.28 -16.12 -8.37
N ALA A 312 10.28 -14.78 -8.24
CA ALA A 312 9.62 -14.08 -7.14
C ALA A 312 8.10 -14.31 -7.17
N LEU A 313 7.46 -14.20 -8.34
CA LEU A 313 6.04 -14.52 -8.52
C LEU A 313 5.73 -15.97 -8.19
N GLN A 314 6.55 -16.92 -8.67
CA GLN A 314 6.40 -18.33 -8.31
C GLN A 314 6.51 -18.56 -6.80
N LYS A 315 7.46 -17.90 -6.14
CA LYS A 315 7.64 -17.97 -4.69
C LYS A 315 6.46 -17.36 -3.95
N MET A 316 5.94 -16.22 -4.38
CA MET A 316 4.76 -15.58 -3.79
C MET A 316 3.55 -16.50 -3.86
N ARG A 317 3.30 -17.12 -5.01
CA ARG A 317 2.23 -18.11 -5.19
C ARG A 317 2.33 -19.25 -4.19
N ARG A 318 3.50 -19.88 -4.11
CA ARG A 318 3.74 -20.96 -3.14
C ARG A 318 3.53 -20.49 -1.69
N ALA A 319 4.07 -19.33 -1.35
CA ALA A 319 3.96 -18.79 0.00
C ALA A 319 2.50 -18.51 0.40
N LEU A 320 1.68 -18.00 -0.54
CA LEU A 320 0.24 -17.82 -0.34
C LEU A 320 -0.51 -19.16 -0.24
N ASP A 321 -0.15 -20.16 -1.05
CA ASP A 321 -0.74 -21.51 -0.99
C ASP A 321 -0.43 -22.22 0.34
N GLU A 322 0.71 -21.91 0.96
CA GLU A 322 1.16 -22.47 2.25
C GLU A 322 0.64 -21.71 3.48
N PHE A 323 0.13 -20.48 3.31
CA PHE A 323 -0.28 -19.63 4.43
C PHE A 323 -1.65 -20.08 4.96
N VAL A 324 -1.67 -20.63 6.18
CA VAL A 324 -2.92 -21.03 6.83
C VAL A 324 -3.36 -19.97 7.85
N VAL A 325 -4.52 -19.37 7.59
CA VAL A 325 -5.22 -18.49 8.53
C VAL A 325 -6.66 -18.98 8.68
N LEU A 326 -7.06 -19.36 9.90
CA LEU A 326 -8.41 -19.86 10.20
C LEU A 326 -9.09 -19.05 11.31
N GLY A 327 -10.42 -19.00 11.27
CA GLY A 327 -11.27 -18.32 12.25
C GLY A 327 -11.74 -16.93 11.81
N THR A 328 -11.11 -16.35 10.79
CA THR A 328 -11.59 -15.15 10.07
C THR A 328 -11.44 -15.33 8.56
N THR A 329 -12.24 -14.62 7.78
CA THR A 329 -12.07 -14.58 6.32
C THR A 329 -10.91 -13.67 5.96
N THR A 330 -10.08 -14.08 5.00
CA THR A 330 -8.92 -13.31 4.54
C THR A 330 -8.93 -13.13 3.03
N ASN A 331 -8.13 -12.18 2.55
CA ASN A 331 -7.92 -11.93 1.12
C ASN A 331 -6.84 -12.85 0.47
N ILE A 332 -6.34 -13.89 1.15
CA ILE A 332 -5.23 -14.74 0.67
C ILE A 332 -5.53 -15.35 -0.70
N GLU A 333 -6.72 -15.92 -0.88
CA GLU A 333 -7.10 -16.56 -2.15
C GLU A 333 -7.19 -15.55 -3.31
N PHE A 334 -7.72 -14.35 -3.02
CA PHE A 334 -7.71 -13.23 -3.97
C PHE A 334 -6.28 -12.84 -4.37
N LEU A 335 -5.37 -12.66 -3.41
CA LEU A 335 -3.97 -12.34 -3.69
C LEU A 335 -3.29 -13.45 -4.50
N ARG A 336 -3.61 -14.71 -4.20
CA ARG A 336 -3.08 -15.87 -4.92
C ARG A 336 -3.53 -15.86 -6.37
N ASN A 337 -4.80 -15.55 -6.63
CA ASN A 337 -5.37 -15.42 -7.97
C ASN A 337 -4.79 -14.21 -8.71
N LEU A 338 -4.58 -13.09 -8.02
CA LEU A 338 -3.95 -11.88 -8.54
C LEU A 338 -2.54 -12.16 -9.07
N CYS A 339 -1.76 -13.02 -8.41
CA CYS A 339 -0.44 -13.43 -8.88
C CYS A 339 -0.46 -14.23 -10.21
N ASP A 340 -1.62 -14.76 -10.62
CA ASP A 340 -1.81 -15.47 -11.89
C ASP A 340 -2.49 -14.59 -12.97
N ALA A 341 -2.88 -13.35 -12.64
CA ALA A 341 -3.47 -12.45 -13.61
C ALA A 341 -2.43 -12.02 -14.67
N THR A 342 -2.82 -12.05 -15.94
CA THR A 342 -1.92 -11.70 -17.07
C THR A 342 -1.20 -10.36 -16.87
N PRO A 343 -1.88 -9.25 -16.49
CA PRO A 343 -1.19 -7.97 -16.29
C PRO A 343 -0.13 -8.02 -15.20
N VAL A 344 -0.34 -8.81 -14.15
CA VAL A 344 0.65 -9.02 -13.07
C VAL A 344 1.80 -9.87 -13.60
N ILE A 345 1.54 -10.92 -14.37
CA ILE A 345 2.61 -11.78 -14.91
C ILE A 345 3.52 -11.02 -15.88
N ASP A 346 2.96 -10.25 -16.81
CA ASP A 346 3.73 -9.53 -17.84
C ASP A 346 4.17 -8.12 -17.43
N GLY A 347 3.67 -7.60 -16.30
CA GLY A 347 4.01 -6.27 -15.79
C GLY A 347 3.27 -5.12 -16.48
N SER A 348 2.20 -5.39 -17.24
CA SER A 348 1.34 -4.37 -17.89
C SER A 348 0.33 -3.72 -16.94
N THR A 349 0.51 -3.89 -15.63
CA THR A 349 -0.31 -3.30 -14.56
C THR A 349 -0.44 -1.78 -14.67
N THR A 350 -1.61 -1.29 -14.28
CA THR A 350 -2.03 0.11 -14.17
C THR A 350 -2.76 0.32 -12.85
N THR A 351 -3.02 1.57 -12.49
CA THR A 351 -3.81 1.94 -11.29
C THR A 351 -5.24 1.40 -11.28
N THR A 352 -5.75 0.92 -12.41
CA THR A 352 -7.11 0.36 -12.58
C THR A 352 -7.14 -1.16 -12.69
N THR A 353 -5.98 -1.85 -12.60
CA THR A 353 -5.87 -3.28 -12.93
C THR A 353 -6.85 -4.18 -12.19
N ILE A 354 -7.08 -3.98 -10.89
CA ILE A 354 -8.02 -4.82 -10.12
C ILE A 354 -9.46 -4.60 -10.61
N ASP A 355 -9.85 -3.35 -10.85
CA ASP A 355 -11.18 -2.99 -11.34
C ASP A 355 -11.41 -3.50 -12.77
N ASP A 356 -10.37 -3.47 -13.61
CA ASP A 356 -10.42 -3.98 -14.99
C ASP A 356 -10.51 -5.52 -15.05
N LEU A 357 -9.80 -6.22 -14.16
CA LEU A 357 -9.83 -7.68 -14.06
C LEU A 357 -11.15 -8.20 -13.48
N TRP A 358 -11.70 -7.49 -12.50
CA TRP A 358 -12.92 -7.90 -11.78
C TRP A 358 -13.92 -6.75 -11.63
N PRO A 359 -14.54 -6.29 -12.74
CA PRO A 359 -15.45 -5.13 -12.73
C PRO A 359 -16.72 -5.36 -11.90
N ASN A 360 -17.09 -6.62 -11.67
CA ASN A 360 -18.24 -7.01 -10.85
C ASN A 360 -17.83 -7.55 -9.47
N GLY A 361 -16.58 -7.30 -9.05
CA GLY A 361 -15.98 -7.91 -7.86
C GLY A 361 -15.34 -9.26 -8.17
N TRP A 362 -14.35 -9.62 -7.35
CA TRP A 362 -13.73 -10.93 -7.41
C TRP A 362 -14.68 -11.99 -6.84
N SER A 363 -14.57 -13.22 -7.33
CA SER A 363 -15.26 -14.37 -6.74
C SER A 363 -14.31 -15.56 -6.76
N PRO A 364 -14.28 -16.37 -5.68
CA PRO A 364 -13.43 -17.55 -5.64
C PRO A 364 -13.81 -18.52 -6.76
N PRO A 365 -12.84 -19.18 -7.40
CA PRO A 365 -13.14 -20.26 -8.33
C PRO A 365 -13.97 -21.34 -7.64
N ALA A 366 -15.02 -21.83 -8.29
CA ALA A 366 -15.81 -22.93 -7.74
C ALA A 366 -14.91 -24.16 -7.54
N ALA A 367 -14.77 -24.61 -6.29
CA ALA A 367 -14.01 -25.80 -5.92
C ALA A 367 -14.94 -26.84 -5.24
N PRO A 368 -15.94 -27.39 -5.96
CA PRO A 368 -16.96 -28.27 -5.37
C PRO A 368 -16.35 -29.50 -4.67
N MET A 369 -15.24 -30.03 -5.19
CA MET A 369 -14.51 -31.12 -4.53
C MET A 369 -13.90 -30.73 -3.19
N LEU A 370 -13.42 -29.49 -3.05
CA LEU A 370 -12.84 -28.99 -1.80
C LEU A 370 -13.93 -28.75 -0.76
N GLU A 371 -15.10 -28.29 -1.19
CA GLU A 371 -16.28 -28.14 -0.34
C GLU A 371 -16.74 -29.50 0.18
N GLU A 372 -16.88 -30.50 -0.70
CA GLU A 372 -17.21 -31.88 -0.32
C GLU A 372 -16.16 -32.49 0.63
N ALA A 373 -14.87 -32.31 0.33
CA ALA A 373 -13.79 -32.79 1.19
C ALA A 373 -13.77 -32.10 2.56
N SER A 374 -14.06 -30.80 2.60
CA SER A 374 -14.15 -30.03 3.86
C SER A 374 -15.33 -30.49 4.71
N LEU A 375 -16.48 -30.75 4.10
CA LEU A 375 -17.65 -31.31 4.77
C LEU A 375 -17.36 -32.71 5.33
N LEU A 376 -16.69 -33.58 4.56
CA LEU A 376 -16.26 -34.91 5.01
C LEU A 376 -15.25 -34.83 6.16
N ALA A 377 -14.27 -33.93 6.08
CA ALA A 377 -13.28 -33.73 7.14
C ALA A 377 -13.94 -33.19 8.42
N ALA A 378 -14.84 -32.22 8.31
CA ALA A 378 -15.60 -31.68 9.44
C ALA A 378 -16.47 -32.75 10.10
N ALA A 379 -17.22 -33.53 9.31
CA ALA A 379 -18.04 -34.64 9.82
C ALA A 379 -17.19 -35.72 10.50
N SER A 380 -16.01 -36.02 9.95
CA SER A 380 -15.07 -36.97 10.55
C SER A 380 -14.49 -36.46 11.86
N ALA A 381 -14.08 -35.19 11.91
CA ALA A 381 -13.56 -34.55 13.13
C ALA A 381 -14.60 -34.49 14.25
N GLU A 382 -15.86 -34.21 13.89
CA GLU A 382 -17.00 -34.23 14.81
C GLU A 382 -17.25 -35.64 15.37
N THR A 383 -17.26 -36.65 14.48
CA THR A 383 -17.44 -38.06 14.84
C THR A 383 -16.32 -38.56 15.77
N LEU A 384 -15.08 -38.15 15.50
CA LEU A 384 -13.92 -38.47 16.31
C LEU A 384 -13.82 -37.61 17.60
N GLY A 385 -14.70 -36.63 17.77
CA GLY A 385 -14.75 -35.77 18.95
C GLY A 385 -13.52 -34.87 19.10
N LEU A 386 -12.85 -34.48 18.01
CA LEU A 386 -11.61 -33.68 18.05
C LEU A 386 -11.82 -32.27 18.63
N HIS A 387 -13.06 -31.74 18.60
CA HIS A 387 -13.43 -30.48 19.23
C HIS A 387 -13.55 -30.60 20.76
N ARG A 388 -13.66 -31.82 21.31
CA ARG A 388 -13.79 -32.01 22.75
C ARG A 388 -12.43 -31.78 23.37
N ARG A 389 -12.23 -30.61 23.97
CA ARG A 389 -11.13 -30.38 24.91
C ARG A 389 -11.16 -31.53 25.91
N THR A 390 -10.16 -32.41 25.85
CA THR A 390 -9.89 -33.35 26.92
C THR A 390 -9.65 -32.49 28.15
N SER A 391 -10.65 -32.40 29.03
CA SER A 391 -10.36 -32.05 30.41
C SER A 391 -9.48 -33.20 30.91
N THR A 392 -8.17 -33.00 30.86
CA THR A 392 -7.31 -33.65 31.84
C THR A 392 -7.75 -33.07 33.18
N ALA A 393 -8.80 -33.66 33.75
CA ALA A 393 -8.97 -33.64 35.17
C ALA A 393 -7.67 -34.23 35.71
N SER A 394 -6.77 -33.36 36.16
CA SER A 394 -5.73 -33.73 37.12
C SER A 394 -6.50 -34.25 38.33
N SER A 395 -6.81 -35.54 38.31
CA SER A 395 -7.33 -36.27 39.46
C SER A 395 -6.16 -36.55 40.40
N ASP A 396 -5.53 -35.47 40.88
CA ASP A 396 -4.77 -35.49 42.13
C ASP A 396 -5.74 -35.38 43.31
N ASP A 397 -6.81 -36.18 43.27
CA ASP A 397 -7.58 -36.49 44.48
C ASP A 397 -7.20 -37.92 44.89
N ALA A 398 -6.03 -38.00 45.52
CA ALA A 398 -5.44 -39.22 46.08
C ALA A 398 -6.18 -39.66 47.37
N SER A 399 -7.51 -39.76 47.32
CA SER A 399 -8.33 -40.14 48.48
C SER A 399 -9.38 -41.23 48.19
N GLY A 400 -9.49 -41.72 46.94
CA GLY A 400 -10.37 -42.81 46.56
C GLY A 400 -9.67 -44.17 46.35
N PRO A 401 -10.36 -45.31 46.56
CA PRO A 401 -9.79 -46.63 46.29
C PRO A 401 -9.41 -46.75 44.80
N PRO A 402 -8.23 -47.35 44.48
CA PRO A 402 -7.75 -47.45 43.11
C PRO A 402 -8.76 -48.18 42.24
N SER A 403 -9.25 -47.48 41.21
CA SER A 403 -10.16 -48.05 40.22
C SER A 403 -9.36 -48.78 39.15
N PRO A 404 -9.73 -50.02 38.76
CA PRO A 404 -9.07 -50.72 37.65
C PRO A 404 -9.32 -50.06 36.28
N PHE A 405 -10.14 -49.00 36.23
CA PHE A 405 -10.45 -48.25 35.01
C PHE A 405 -9.56 -47.03 34.78
N THR A 406 -8.75 -46.59 35.74
CA THR A 406 -7.83 -45.43 35.55
C THR A 406 -6.63 -45.74 34.67
N THR A 407 -6.31 -47.02 34.44
CA THR A 407 -5.23 -47.46 33.54
C THR A 407 -5.70 -47.87 32.16
N ILE A 408 -7.01 -47.83 31.87
CA ILE A 408 -7.54 -48.19 30.56
C ILE A 408 -7.49 -46.95 29.66
N GLN A 409 -6.36 -46.73 29.00
CA GLN A 409 -6.32 -45.90 27.79
C GLN A 409 -7.04 -46.65 26.66
N ARG A 410 -8.35 -46.42 26.52
CA ARG A 410 -9.08 -46.81 25.31
C ARG A 410 -8.58 -45.95 24.15
N ARG A 411 -7.57 -46.42 23.42
CA ARG A 411 -7.44 -46.09 21.99
C ARG A 411 -8.31 -47.11 21.25
N PHE A 412 -9.47 -46.65 20.78
CA PHE A 412 -10.18 -47.38 19.72
C PHE A 412 -9.57 -47.02 18.37
N PRO A 413 -9.62 -47.93 17.37
CA PRO A 413 -8.94 -47.80 16.09
C PRO A 413 -9.50 -46.68 15.22
#